data_AF-A0A954A6Y6-F1
#
_entry.id   AF-A0A954A6Y6-F1
#
_cell.length_a   1.000
_cell.length_b   1.000
_cell.length_c   1.000
_cell.angle_alpha   90.00
_cell.angle_beta   90.00
_cell.angle_gamma   90.00
#
_symmetry.space_group_name_H-M   'P 1'
#
loop_
_entity.id
_entity.type
_entity.pdbx_description
1 polymer ?
#
loop_
_entity_poly.entity_id
_entity_poly.type
_entity_poly.pdbx_seq_one_letter_code
_entity_poly.pdbx_strand_id
1 'polypeptide(L)'
;MFREVPRQLDFPATEKETLAFWDEHSIYEKSLDARRGGPTFVFYEGPPTANGLPHPGHCLTRAIKDLFPRYKSMQGYYCERKGGWDTHGLPVEVEVCKELGIHSKEEIEAYGIEPFIKLCQKSVFRYVREWEDLTRRLGFWMNLEEAYATYHQSYVESVWWALATLFDAGLLYRGHKIVWWWAQGGTALSSGEVGQGYREVADPSVFVRMPLIDDDASLLVWTTTPWTLPSNTFCAVHPELDYARVRESASGEEFYIAAALVEPIAEKTKHDFEVVASCKGSALVGRRYRPPFDFYYAGLGDRTAALAEGGEDFVAWRVLAADFVTTDSGTGLVHEAPAFGEVDFELLQKERSRFVDRDAVPLLCAVGPDGRFTSDTDATLEGRWVKEADKDITRNLKERGLLFFHDQILHEYPFCWRAEDDPLIQYPRESWFIRTTEFVEDMLANNREIHWLPEHIRDGRFGKFLESNVDWTLSRERYWGTPLPIWVCDRTGHMEAISSY
;
A
#
# COMPACT_ATOMS: atom_id res chain seq x y z
N MET A 1 -64.51 23.13 -6.92
CA MET A 1 -64.92 21.74 -6.64
C MET A 1 -63.66 20.89 -6.70
N PHE A 2 -63.35 20.09 -5.67
CA PHE A 2 -62.15 19.26 -5.65
C PHE A 2 -62.36 17.97 -6.46
N ARG A 3 -61.28 17.37 -6.98
CA ARG A 3 -61.35 16.03 -7.58
C ARG A 3 -61.74 15.00 -6.50
N GLU A 4 -62.55 14.03 -6.90
CA GLU A 4 -62.94 12.92 -6.03
C GLU A 4 -61.69 12.06 -5.71
N VAL A 5 -61.51 11.71 -4.43
CA VAL A 5 -60.37 10.89 -3.98
C VAL A 5 -60.76 9.42 -4.07
N PRO A 6 -60.05 8.59 -4.88
CA PRO A 6 -60.34 7.18 -4.99
C PRO A 6 -60.11 6.45 -3.65
N ARG A 7 -60.93 5.44 -3.37
CA ARG A 7 -60.81 4.61 -2.15
C ARG A 7 -59.52 3.78 -2.11
N GLN A 8 -58.96 3.44 -3.26
CA GLN A 8 -57.71 2.72 -3.39
C GLN A 8 -56.79 3.52 -4.32
N LEU A 9 -55.67 3.96 -3.78
CA LEU A 9 -54.66 4.72 -4.52
C LEU A 9 -53.68 3.75 -5.17
N ASP A 10 -53.52 3.88 -6.49
CA ASP A 10 -52.42 3.25 -7.22
C ASP A 10 -51.21 4.18 -7.11
N PHE A 11 -50.37 3.95 -6.10
CA PHE A 11 -49.17 4.76 -5.88
C PHE A 11 -48.21 4.72 -7.08
N PRO A 12 -47.88 3.54 -7.67
CA PRO A 12 -47.06 3.50 -8.88
C PRO A 12 -47.59 4.36 -10.05
N ALA A 13 -48.90 4.35 -10.29
CA ALA A 13 -49.49 5.20 -11.34
C ALA A 13 -49.45 6.69 -10.96
N THR A 14 -49.83 7.01 -9.72
CA THR A 14 -49.85 8.40 -9.21
C THR A 14 -48.45 9.03 -9.21
N GLU A 15 -47.42 8.25 -8.86
CA GLU A 15 -46.02 8.69 -8.94
C GLU A 15 -45.61 9.01 -10.38
N LYS A 16 -45.98 8.16 -11.36
CA LYS A 16 -45.69 8.43 -12.77
C LYS A 16 -46.38 9.68 -13.28
N GLU A 17 -47.64 9.90 -12.90
CA GLU A 17 -48.37 11.14 -13.21
C GLU A 17 -47.67 12.37 -12.60
N THR A 18 -47.18 12.25 -11.37
CA THR A 18 -46.46 13.33 -10.67
C THR A 18 -45.12 13.63 -11.33
N LEU A 19 -44.36 12.60 -11.73
CA LEU A 19 -43.10 12.77 -12.47
C LEU A 19 -43.34 13.47 -13.81
N ALA A 20 -44.35 13.04 -14.58
CA ALA A 20 -44.72 13.67 -15.84
C ALA A 20 -45.08 15.15 -15.65
N PHE A 21 -45.85 15.47 -14.60
CA PHE A 21 -46.17 16.86 -14.25
C PHE A 21 -44.91 17.67 -13.89
N TRP A 22 -43.96 17.10 -13.16
CA TRP A 22 -42.71 17.79 -12.83
C TRP A 22 -41.88 18.10 -14.07
N ASP A 23 -41.80 17.16 -15.01
CA ASP A 23 -41.04 17.30 -16.25
C ASP A 23 -41.69 18.31 -17.20
N GLU A 24 -43.00 18.18 -17.47
CA GLU A 24 -43.76 19.09 -18.36
C GLU A 24 -43.70 20.55 -17.92
N HIS A 25 -43.61 20.77 -16.61
CA HIS A 25 -43.59 22.11 -16.03
C HIS A 25 -42.21 22.56 -15.53
N SER A 26 -41.14 21.80 -15.79
CA SER A 26 -39.77 22.16 -15.37
C SER A 26 -39.71 22.56 -13.89
N ILE A 27 -40.30 21.73 -13.03
CA ILE A 27 -40.52 22.08 -11.62
C ILE A 27 -39.20 22.22 -10.85
N TYR A 28 -38.19 21.41 -11.20
CA TYR A 28 -36.87 21.52 -10.59
C TYR A 28 -36.21 22.87 -10.92
N GLU A 29 -36.20 23.27 -12.19
CA GLU A 29 -35.64 24.53 -12.68
C GLU A 29 -36.36 25.72 -12.07
N LYS A 30 -37.70 25.68 -12.04
CA LYS A 30 -38.51 26.71 -11.35
C LYS A 30 -38.19 26.80 -9.87
N SER A 31 -37.88 25.67 -9.21
CA SER A 31 -37.50 25.66 -7.80
C SER A 31 -36.15 26.36 -7.57
N LEU A 32 -35.21 26.24 -8.51
CA LEU A 32 -33.92 26.94 -8.48
C LEU A 32 -34.09 28.42 -8.78
N ASP A 33 -34.83 28.78 -9.82
CA ASP A 33 -35.07 30.16 -10.23
C ASP A 33 -35.78 30.96 -9.13
N ALA A 34 -36.75 30.35 -8.45
CA ALA A 34 -37.44 30.98 -7.32
C ALA A 34 -36.54 31.23 -6.11
N ARG A 35 -35.29 30.75 -6.12
CA ARG A 35 -34.29 30.91 -5.05
C ARG A 35 -33.01 31.59 -5.55
N ARG A 36 -32.96 32.00 -6.81
CA ARG A 36 -31.79 32.65 -7.41
C ARG A 36 -31.45 33.93 -6.63
N GLY A 37 -30.18 34.09 -6.26
CA GLY A 37 -29.70 35.19 -5.43
C GLY A 37 -29.92 35.03 -3.91
N GLY A 38 -30.55 33.94 -3.47
CA GLY A 38 -30.64 33.55 -2.07
C GLY A 38 -29.36 32.89 -1.54
N PRO A 39 -29.32 32.51 -0.25
CA PRO A 39 -28.17 31.80 0.33
C PRO A 39 -27.98 30.44 -0.34
N THR A 40 -26.74 30.09 -0.67
CA THR A 40 -26.42 28.82 -1.34
C THR A 40 -26.30 27.67 -0.35
N PHE A 41 -26.84 26.52 -0.70
CA PHE A 41 -26.54 25.24 -0.07
C PHE A 41 -25.83 24.36 -1.10
N VAL A 42 -24.52 24.19 -0.93
CA VAL A 42 -23.68 23.41 -1.84
C VAL A 42 -23.84 21.93 -1.50
N PHE A 43 -24.17 21.13 -2.52
CA PHE A 43 -24.31 19.68 -2.42
C PHE A 43 -23.35 19.01 -3.39
N TYR A 44 -22.58 18.04 -2.89
CA TYR A 44 -21.76 17.17 -3.71
C TYR A 44 -22.33 15.76 -3.72
N GLU A 45 -22.52 15.24 -4.93
CA GLU A 45 -22.87 13.85 -5.14
C GLU A 45 -21.58 13.04 -5.31
N GLY A 46 -21.41 12.00 -4.48
CA GLY A 46 -20.36 11.01 -4.74
C GLY A 46 -20.70 10.26 -6.03
N PRO A 47 -19.85 10.34 -7.07
CA PRO A 47 -20.19 9.86 -8.40
C PRO A 47 -20.23 8.33 -8.42
N PRO A 48 -21.32 7.70 -8.88
CA PRO A 48 -21.33 6.25 -9.08
C PRO A 48 -20.42 5.82 -10.24
N THR A 49 -19.85 4.62 -10.13
CA THR A 49 -19.23 3.95 -11.27
C THR A 49 -20.33 3.37 -12.17
N ALA A 50 -20.39 3.82 -13.42
CA ALA A 50 -21.43 3.41 -14.38
C ALA A 50 -21.16 2.04 -15.06
N ASN A 51 -20.39 1.17 -14.42
CA ASN A 51 -20.01 -0.14 -14.95
C ASN A 51 -20.95 -1.29 -14.54
N GLY A 52 -22.04 -0.99 -13.81
CA GLY A 52 -23.02 -1.98 -13.40
C GLY A 52 -24.41 -1.40 -13.12
N LEU A 53 -25.39 -2.29 -12.96
CA LEU A 53 -26.77 -1.92 -12.61
C LEU A 53 -26.86 -1.35 -11.20
N PRO A 54 -27.76 -0.38 -10.96
CA PRO A 54 -27.97 0.12 -9.61
C PRO A 54 -28.66 -0.91 -8.70
N HIS A 55 -28.33 -0.90 -7.41
CA HIS A 55 -28.90 -1.79 -6.39
C HIS A 55 -29.57 -0.99 -5.25
N PRO A 56 -30.29 -1.64 -4.30
CA PRO A 56 -31.05 -0.92 -3.26
C PRO A 56 -30.25 0.05 -2.38
N GLY A 57 -28.93 -0.13 -2.26
CA GLY A 57 -28.06 0.81 -1.55
C GLY A 57 -27.98 2.18 -2.23
N HIS A 58 -28.03 2.21 -3.57
CA HIS A 58 -28.11 3.46 -4.33
C HIS A 58 -29.44 4.16 -4.09
N CYS A 59 -30.55 3.42 -4.00
CA CYS A 59 -31.86 3.98 -3.70
C CYS A 59 -31.88 4.64 -2.31
N LEU A 60 -31.36 3.95 -1.29
CA LEU A 60 -31.30 4.46 0.07
C LEU A 60 -30.46 5.75 0.16
N THR A 61 -29.25 5.73 -0.40
CA THR A 61 -28.35 6.89 -0.34
C THR A 61 -28.92 8.08 -1.11
N ARG A 62 -29.56 7.87 -2.26
CA ARG A 62 -30.22 8.94 -3.03
C ARG A 62 -31.45 9.51 -2.35
N ALA A 63 -32.25 8.69 -1.67
CA ALA A 63 -33.39 9.18 -0.90
C ALA A 63 -32.97 10.19 0.18
N ILE A 64 -31.86 9.90 0.88
CA ILE A 64 -31.27 10.82 1.87
C ILE A 64 -30.70 12.07 1.20
N LYS A 65 -29.96 11.89 0.09
CA LYS A 65 -29.34 12.97 -0.68
C LYS A 65 -30.36 13.88 -1.38
N ASP A 66 -31.61 13.45 -1.57
CA ASP A 66 -32.70 14.30 -2.11
C ASP A 66 -33.44 15.05 -1.00
N LEU A 67 -33.67 14.40 0.14
CA LEU A 67 -34.47 14.93 1.25
C LEU A 67 -33.92 16.27 1.78
N PHE A 68 -32.61 16.34 2.05
CA PHE A 68 -32.01 17.54 2.64
C PHE A 68 -31.94 18.73 1.68
N PRO A 69 -31.49 18.57 0.42
CA PRO A 69 -31.57 19.66 -0.56
C PRO A 69 -33.00 20.15 -0.80
N ARG A 70 -34.02 19.27 -0.83
CA ARG A 70 -35.43 19.69 -0.91
C ARG A 70 -35.84 20.54 0.29
N TYR A 71 -35.55 20.04 1.49
CA TYR A 71 -35.81 20.76 2.74
C TYR A 71 -35.14 22.15 2.74
N LYS A 72 -33.88 22.24 2.30
CA LYS A 72 -33.15 23.50 2.20
C LYS A 72 -33.75 24.46 1.17
N SER A 73 -34.18 23.97 0.01
CA SER A 73 -34.89 24.80 -0.98
C SER A 73 -36.23 25.33 -0.43
N MET A 74 -36.94 24.54 0.37
CA MET A 74 -38.15 24.99 1.07
C MET A 74 -37.86 26.06 2.14
N GLN A 75 -36.65 26.07 2.71
CA GLN A 75 -36.18 27.10 3.64
C GLN A 75 -35.63 28.36 2.95
N GLY A 76 -35.65 28.43 1.61
CA GLY A 76 -35.20 29.61 0.87
C GLY A 76 -33.78 29.53 0.30
N TYR A 77 -33.09 28.38 0.45
CA TYR A 77 -31.73 28.22 -0.09
C TYR A 77 -31.74 27.89 -1.59
N TYR A 78 -30.74 28.39 -2.30
CA TYR A 78 -30.41 27.95 -3.66
C TYR A 78 -29.58 26.66 -3.58
N CYS A 79 -30.14 25.55 -4.06
CA CYS A 79 -29.57 24.21 -3.96
C CYS A 79 -29.40 23.58 -5.34
N GLU A 80 -28.39 24.00 -6.09
CA GLU A 80 -28.04 23.38 -7.37
C GLU A 80 -27.39 22.01 -7.15
N ARG A 81 -27.81 21.02 -7.94
CA ARG A 81 -27.42 19.62 -7.78
C ARG A 81 -26.98 19.09 -9.13
N LYS A 82 -25.73 18.67 -9.21
CA LYS A 82 -25.09 18.14 -10.40
C LYS A 82 -24.68 16.70 -10.16
N GLY A 83 -25.01 15.81 -11.08
CA GLY A 83 -24.56 14.42 -11.03
C GLY A 83 -23.11 14.29 -11.52
N GLY A 84 -22.53 13.12 -11.27
CA GLY A 84 -21.24 12.76 -11.82
C GLY A 84 -21.12 11.27 -12.11
N TRP A 85 -20.12 10.91 -12.90
CA TRP A 85 -19.78 9.53 -13.22
C TRP A 85 -18.32 9.28 -12.92
N ASP A 86 -18.05 8.27 -12.11
CA ASP A 86 -16.71 7.72 -11.95
C ASP A 86 -16.48 6.71 -13.08
N THR A 87 -15.55 7.04 -13.96
CA THR A 87 -15.45 6.40 -15.27
C THR A 87 -14.11 5.73 -15.49
N HIS A 88 -13.17 5.85 -14.57
CA HIS A 88 -11.81 5.34 -14.68
C HIS A 88 -11.58 4.14 -13.75
N GLY A 89 -10.43 3.49 -13.92
CA GLY A 89 -9.89 2.54 -12.96
C GLY A 89 -10.32 1.09 -13.17
N LEU A 90 -9.83 0.27 -12.25
CA LEU A 90 -9.89 -1.19 -12.31
C LEU A 90 -11.30 -1.76 -12.52
N PRO A 91 -12.37 -1.24 -11.88
CA PRO A 91 -13.71 -1.80 -12.07
C PRO A 91 -14.20 -1.78 -13.53
N VAL A 92 -13.81 -0.76 -14.31
CA VAL A 92 -14.18 -0.67 -15.73
C VAL A 92 -13.33 -1.63 -16.56
N GLU A 93 -12.02 -1.67 -16.33
CA GLU A 93 -11.11 -2.56 -17.05
C GLU A 93 -11.46 -4.03 -16.83
N VAL A 94 -11.79 -4.43 -15.60
CA VAL A 94 -12.13 -5.83 -15.27
C VAL A 94 -13.37 -6.30 -16.04
N GLU A 95 -14.39 -5.45 -16.19
CA GLU A 95 -15.57 -5.82 -16.97
C GLU A 95 -15.25 -5.98 -18.45
N VAL A 96 -14.41 -5.10 -19.02
CA VAL A 96 -13.93 -5.24 -20.41
C VAL A 96 -13.06 -6.48 -20.59
N CYS A 97 -12.16 -6.77 -19.64
CA CYS A 97 -11.35 -7.98 -19.65
C CYS A 97 -12.21 -9.25 -19.64
N LYS A 98 -13.27 -9.30 -18.82
CA LYS A 98 -14.22 -10.41 -18.80
C LYS A 98 -14.92 -10.59 -20.14
N GLU A 99 -15.35 -9.50 -20.77
CA GLU A 99 -15.99 -9.53 -22.10
C GLU A 99 -15.05 -10.06 -23.20
N LEU A 100 -13.76 -9.74 -23.10
CA LEU A 100 -12.74 -10.16 -24.07
C LEU A 100 -12.12 -11.52 -23.75
N GLY A 101 -12.37 -12.08 -22.56
CA GLY A 101 -11.67 -13.28 -22.08
C GLY A 101 -10.19 -13.04 -21.82
N ILE A 102 -9.83 -11.81 -21.41
CA ILE A 102 -8.46 -11.40 -21.09
C ILE A 102 -8.21 -11.60 -19.59
N HIS A 103 -7.08 -12.23 -19.25
CA HIS A 103 -6.73 -12.63 -17.89
C HIS A 103 -5.41 -12.02 -17.36
N SER A 104 -4.60 -11.41 -18.24
CA SER A 104 -3.28 -10.86 -17.90
C SER A 104 -3.03 -9.48 -18.53
N LYS A 105 -1.97 -8.78 -18.08
CA LYS A 105 -1.59 -7.46 -18.63
C LYS A 105 -1.00 -7.63 -20.03
N GLU A 106 -0.21 -8.67 -20.23
CA GLU A 106 0.46 -9.04 -21.47
C GLU A 106 -0.57 -9.32 -22.56
N GLU A 107 -1.71 -9.92 -22.21
CA GLU A 107 -2.84 -10.10 -23.13
C GLU A 107 -3.51 -8.77 -23.53
N ILE A 108 -3.57 -7.78 -22.64
CA ILE A 108 -4.05 -6.42 -23.00
C ILE A 108 -3.08 -5.76 -23.98
N GLU A 109 -1.78 -5.87 -23.74
CA GLU A 109 -0.76 -5.34 -24.64
C GLU A 109 -0.81 -6.02 -26.01
N ALA A 110 -0.96 -7.35 -26.03
CA ALA A 110 -1.12 -8.12 -27.26
C ALA A 110 -2.41 -7.80 -28.02
N TYR A 111 -3.50 -7.50 -27.30
CA TYR A 111 -4.75 -6.99 -27.90
C TYR A 111 -4.58 -5.57 -28.47
N GLY A 112 -3.75 -4.76 -27.82
CA GLY A 112 -3.48 -3.37 -28.14
C GLY A 112 -4.11 -2.43 -27.10
N ILE A 113 -3.27 -1.56 -26.51
CA ILE A 113 -3.66 -0.63 -25.44
C ILE A 113 -4.73 0.36 -25.91
N GLU A 114 -4.56 0.98 -27.08
CA GLU A 114 -5.53 1.97 -27.59
C GLU A 114 -6.91 1.33 -27.90
N PRO A 115 -7.00 0.18 -28.62
CA PRO A 115 -8.26 -0.55 -28.75
C PRO A 115 -8.93 -0.88 -27.42
N PHE A 116 -8.15 -1.32 -26.43
CA PHE A 116 -8.65 -1.65 -25.09
C PHE A 116 -9.22 -0.42 -24.36
N ILE A 117 -8.50 0.71 -24.39
CA ILE A 117 -8.94 1.99 -23.82
C ILE A 117 -10.24 2.46 -24.45
N LYS A 118 -10.38 2.37 -25.79
CA LYS A 118 -11.62 2.74 -26.50
C LYS A 118 -12.80 1.87 -26.09
N LEU A 119 -12.57 0.60 -25.76
CA LEU A 119 -13.61 -0.29 -25.23
C LEU A 119 -14.02 0.09 -23.82
N CYS A 120 -13.06 0.40 -22.94
CA CYS A 120 -13.34 0.91 -21.60
C CYS A 120 -14.17 2.20 -21.65
N GLN A 121 -13.81 3.14 -22.52
CA GLN A 121 -14.57 4.36 -22.70
C GLN A 121 -16.02 4.10 -23.16
N LYS A 122 -16.23 3.11 -24.05
CA LYS A 122 -17.57 2.74 -24.52
C LYS A 122 -18.39 2.01 -23.44
N SER A 123 -17.76 1.19 -22.61
CA SER A 123 -18.46 0.40 -21.59
C SER A 123 -19.02 1.26 -20.46
N VAL A 124 -18.36 2.39 -20.14
CA VAL A 124 -18.80 3.35 -19.11
C VAL A 124 -20.23 3.84 -19.32
N PHE A 125 -20.66 4.06 -20.56
CA PHE A 125 -22.01 4.55 -20.85
C PHE A 125 -23.07 3.46 -20.97
N ARG A 126 -22.68 2.18 -20.85
CA ARG A 126 -23.59 1.06 -21.07
C ARG A 126 -24.79 1.11 -20.13
N TYR A 127 -24.57 1.46 -18.86
CA TYR A 127 -25.61 1.45 -17.82
C TYR A 127 -26.15 2.84 -17.45
N VAL A 128 -25.67 3.91 -18.10
CA VAL A 128 -26.04 5.29 -17.74
C VAL A 128 -27.55 5.50 -17.86
N ARG A 129 -28.21 4.90 -18.86
CA ARG A 129 -29.67 5.00 -19.02
C ARG A 129 -30.44 4.37 -17.87
N GLU A 130 -30.03 3.19 -17.41
CA GLU A 130 -30.63 2.50 -16.28
C GLU A 130 -30.47 3.31 -14.98
N TRP A 131 -29.34 4.00 -14.84
CA TRP A 131 -29.11 4.92 -13.73
C TRP A 131 -29.93 6.20 -13.82
N GLU A 132 -30.09 6.79 -15.01
CA GLU A 132 -30.97 7.93 -15.28
C GLU A 132 -32.42 7.59 -14.97
N ASP A 133 -32.91 6.46 -15.49
CA ASP A 133 -34.27 5.96 -15.27
C ASP A 133 -34.54 5.73 -13.78
N LEU A 134 -33.60 5.11 -13.06
CA LEU A 134 -33.72 4.94 -11.61
C LEU A 134 -33.76 6.29 -10.88
N THR A 135 -32.88 7.23 -11.24
CA THR A 135 -32.81 8.58 -10.65
C THR A 135 -34.16 9.28 -10.77
N ARG A 136 -34.70 9.29 -11.99
CA ARG A 136 -36.01 9.87 -12.29
C ARG A 136 -37.12 9.15 -11.54
N ARG A 137 -37.11 7.82 -11.53
CA ARG A 137 -38.16 7.01 -10.89
C ARG A 137 -38.21 7.18 -9.37
N LEU A 138 -37.07 7.42 -8.73
CA LEU A 138 -36.97 7.78 -7.31
C LEU A 138 -37.42 9.21 -7.01
N GLY A 139 -37.62 10.04 -8.04
CA GLY A 139 -37.91 11.46 -7.89
C GLY A 139 -36.70 12.25 -7.37
N PHE A 140 -35.47 11.75 -7.54
CA PHE A 140 -34.27 12.45 -7.10
C PHE A 140 -33.94 13.58 -8.08
N TRP A 141 -34.13 14.84 -7.67
CA TRP A 141 -33.84 15.99 -8.53
C TRP A 141 -32.34 16.21 -8.63
N MET A 142 -31.80 16.09 -9.84
CA MET A 142 -30.39 16.27 -10.16
C MET A 142 -30.21 16.55 -11.65
N ASN A 143 -29.31 17.47 -11.99
CA ASN A 143 -28.93 17.69 -13.38
C ASN A 143 -27.98 16.58 -13.84
N LEU A 144 -28.49 15.69 -14.70
CA LEU A 144 -27.74 14.60 -15.32
C LEU A 144 -27.25 14.93 -16.73
N GLU A 145 -27.92 15.86 -17.43
CA GLU A 145 -27.53 16.28 -18.78
C GLU A 145 -26.15 16.93 -18.81
N GLU A 146 -25.81 17.69 -17.76
CA GLU A 146 -24.49 18.29 -17.57
C GLU A 146 -23.59 17.48 -16.63
N ALA A 147 -23.91 16.22 -16.33
CA ALA A 147 -23.13 15.42 -15.40
C ALA A 147 -21.64 15.38 -15.80
N TYR A 148 -20.76 15.57 -14.81
CA TYR A 148 -19.32 15.46 -15.07
C TYR A 148 -18.93 13.98 -15.20
N ALA A 149 -17.91 13.69 -16.00
CA ALA A 149 -17.33 12.36 -16.10
C ALA A 149 -15.82 12.48 -15.90
N THR A 150 -15.24 11.57 -15.12
CA THR A 150 -13.82 11.67 -14.74
C THR A 150 -12.84 11.53 -15.92
N TYR A 151 -13.28 10.95 -17.05
CA TYR A 151 -12.47 10.88 -18.28
C TYR A 151 -12.54 12.15 -19.15
N HIS A 152 -13.45 13.09 -18.86
CA HIS A 152 -13.52 14.34 -19.60
C HIS A 152 -12.20 15.13 -19.46
N GLN A 153 -11.74 15.69 -20.57
CA GLN A 153 -10.44 16.37 -20.63
C GLN A 153 -10.28 17.47 -19.58
N SER A 154 -11.30 18.31 -19.36
CA SER A 154 -11.26 19.37 -18.35
C SER A 154 -11.16 18.84 -16.91
N TYR A 155 -11.74 17.67 -16.64
CA TYR A 155 -11.61 17.00 -15.35
C TYR A 155 -10.19 16.45 -15.17
N VAL A 156 -9.66 15.78 -16.20
CA VAL A 156 -8.29 15.27 -16.21
C VAL A 156 -7.27 16.39 -16.02
N GLU A 157 -7.45 17.52 -16.71
CA GLU A 157 -6.60 18.70 -16.58
C GLU A 157 -6.63 19.30 -15.17
N SER A 158 -7.80 19.34 -14.54
CA SER A 158 -7.92 19.78 -13.14
C SER A 158 -7.18 18.85 -12.17
N VAL A 159 -7.21 17.54 -12.44
CA VAL A 159 -6.42 16.56 -11.67
C VAL A 159 -4.93 16.75 -11.93
N TRP A 160 -4.51 17.00 -13.17
CA TRP A 160 -3.11 17.29 -13.51
C TRP A 160 -2.59 18.54 -12.81
N TRP A 161 -3.38 19.61 -12.78
CA TRP A 161 -3.06 20.81 -12.00
C TRP A 161 -2.84 20.49 -10.50
N ALA A 162 -3.72 19.69 -9.89
CA ALA A 162 -3.57 19.30 -8.49
C ALA A 162 -2.31 18.47 -8.25
N LEU A 163 -2.00 17.53 -9.15
CA LEU A 163 -0.81 16.68 -9.06
C LEU A 163 0.49 17.48 -9.26
N ALA A 164 0.52 18.39 -10.23
CA ALA A 164 1.64 19.29 -10.45
C ALA A 164 1.87 20.20 -9.23
N THR A 165 0.80 20.72 -8.64
CA THR A 165 0.88 21.53 -7.41
C THR A 165 1.50 20.73 -6.25
N LEU A 166 1.11 19.46 -6.07
CA LEU A 166 1.70 18.58 -5.06
C LEU A 166 3.16 18.23 -5.36
N PHE A 167 3.51 18.07 -6.64
CA PHE A 167 4.87 17.80 -7.08
C PHE A 167 5.80 18.99 -6.81
N ASP A 168 5.39 20.19 -7.21
CA ASP A 168 6.15 21.43 -6.99
C ASP A 168 6.35 21.74 -5.50
N ALA A 169 5.40 21.31 -4.66
CA ALA A 169 5.50 21.40 -3.21
C ALA A 169 6.36 20.29 -2.56
N GLY A 170 6.90 19.34 -3.33
CA GLY A 170 7.67 18.20 -2.82
C GLY A 170 6.83 17.12 -2.10
N LEU A 171 5.50 17.20 -2.22
CA LEU A 171 4.54 16.30 -1.55
C LEU A 171 4.22 15.07 -2.40
N LEU A 172 4.35 15.15 -3.73
CA LEU A 172 4.25 14.00 -4.63
C LEU A 172 5.65 13.47 -4.94
N TYR A 173 5.96 12.26 -4.46
CA TYR A 173 7.30 11.69 -4.56
C TYR A 173 7.26 10.23 -5.01
N ARG A 174 8.37 9.79 -5.60
CA ARG A 174 8.57 8.40 -5.98
C ARG A 174 9.19 7.64 -4.81
N GLY A 175 8.58 6.53 -4.44
CA GLY A 175 9.00 5.68 -3.33
C GLY A 175 8.75 4.22 -3.63
N HIS A 176 8.88 3.37 -2.61
CA HIS A 176 8.59 1.95 -2.72
C HIS A 176 7.45 1.56 -1.79
N LYS A 177 6.63 0.61 -2.22
CA LYS A 177 5.68 -0.11 -1.37
C LYS A 177 6.07 -1.57 -1.34
N ILE A 178 6.13 -2.16 -0.16
CA ILE A 178 6.25 -3.61 -0.05
C ILE A 178 4.88 -4.23 -0.34
N VAL A 179 4.85 -5.14 -1.31
CA VAL A 179 3.62 -5.84 -1.70
C VAL A 179 3.90 -7.33 -1.77
N TRP A 180 2.86 -8.13 -1.54
CA TRP A 180 2.88 -9.52 -1.96
C TRP A 180 2.89 -9.60 -3.48
N TRP A 181 3.94 -10.20 -4.02
CA TRP A 181 4.29 -10.19 -5.43
C TRP A 181 4.36 -11.62 -5.95
N TRP A 182 3.60 -11.88 -7.02
CA TRP A 182 3.72 -13.10 -7.82
C TRP A 182 4.71 -12.84 -8.94
N ALA A 183 5.95 -13.27 -8.73
CA ALA A 183 7.07 -12.94 -9.61
C ALA A 183 6.99 -13.57 -11.00
N GLN A 184 6.48 -14.80 -11.08
CA GLN A 184 6.28 -15.54 -12.33
C GLN A 184 5.17 -14.91 -13.18
N GLY A 185 4.17 -14.29 -12.54
CA GLY A 185 3.06 -13.62 -13.22
C GLY A 185 3.14 -12.09 -13.25
N GLY A 186 4.24 -11.50 -12.75
CA GLY A 186 4.50 -10.07 -12.86
C GLY A 186 3.46 -9.16 -12.22
N THR A 187 2.80 -9.58 -11.13
CA THR A 187 1.72 -8.79 -10.51
C THR A 187 1.71 -8.84 -8.99
N ALA A 188 1.28 -7.73 -8.39
CA ALA A 188 0.99 -7.65 -6.96
C ALA A 188 -0.37 -8.28 -6.66
N LEU A 189 -0.51 -8.86 -5.47
CA LEU A 189 -1.75 -9.42 -4.94
C LEU A 189 -2.27 -8.58 -3.78
N SER A 190 -3.59 -8.51 -3.64
CA SER A 190 -4.24 -7.90 -2.48
C SER A 190 -4.20 -8.82 -1.25
N SER A 191 -4.33 -8.27 -0.03
CA SER A 191 -4.33 -9.08 1.21
C SER A 191 -5.40 -10.18 1.21
N GLY A 192 -6.56 -9.92 0.58
CA GLY A 192 -7.63 -10.92 0.43
C GLY A 192 -7.32 -12.03 -0.57
N GLU A 193 -6.52 -11.75 -1.61
CA GLU A 193 -6.02 -12.78 -2.54
C GLU A 193 -4.89 -13.60 -1.91
N VAL A 194 -4.00 -12.97 -1.15
CA VAL A 194 -2.91 -13.64 -0.41
C VAL A 194 -3.49 -14.61 0.64
N GLY A 195 -4.53 -14.18 1.36
CA GLY A 195 -5.20 -14.99 2.39
C GLY A 195 -5.81 -16.31 1.88
N GLN A 196 -6.08 -16.43 0.58
CA GLN A 196 -6.63 -17.64 -0.03
C GLN A 196 -5.56 -18.68 -0.38
N GLY A 197 -4.28 -18.28 -0.42
CA GLY A 197 -3.17 -19.11 -0.90
C GLY A 197 -2.26 -19.65 0.18
N TYR A 198 -2.58 -19.49 1.47
CA TYR A 198 -1.76 -20.05 2.54
C TYR A 198 -1.83 -21.57 2.56
N ARG A 199 -0.66 -22.19 2.69
CA ARG A 199 -0.52 -23.63 2.88
C ARG A 199 0.75 -23.95 3.67
N GLU A 200 0.75 -25.10 4.34
CA GLU A 200 1.90 -25.58 5.09
C GLU A 200 3.04 -25.98 4.13
N VAL A 201 4.23 -25.45 4.37
CA VAL A 201 5.46 -25.78 3.61
C VAL A 201 6.63 -26.04 4.53
N ALA A 202 7.57 -26.85 4.05
CA ALA A 202 8.85 -27.08 4.69
C ALA A 202 9.90 -26.10 4.13
N ASP A 203 10.17 -25.02 4.87
CA ASP A 203 11.20 -24.04 4.53
C ASP A 203 12.48 -24.28 5.36
N PRO A 204 13.66 -23.83 4.87
CA PRO A 204 14.88 -23.86 5.66
C PRO A 204 14.72 -22.99 6.92
N SER A 205 15.32 -23.40 8.03
CA SER A 205 15.43 -22.63 9.27
C SER A 205 16.91 -22.51 9.61
N VAL A 206 17.50 -21.34 9.34
CA VAL A 206 18.95 -21.12 9.51
C VAL A 206 19.23 -20.12 10.63
N PHE A 207 20.30 -20.39 11.37
CA PHE A 207 20.88 -19.48 12.35
C PHE A 207 22.20 -18.98 11.79
N VAL A 208 22.37 -17.67 11.68
CA VAL A 208 23.48 -17.05 10.97
C VAL A 208 24.24 -16.11 11.91
N ARG A 209 25.57 -16.27 11.92
CA ARG A 209 26.49 -15.40 12.66
C ARG A 209 26.67 -14.09 11.89
N MET A 210 26.53 -12.97 12.59
CA MET A 210 26.88 -11.63 12.13
C MET A 210 27.99 -11.07 13.04
N PRO A 211 29.27 -11.28 12.68
CA PRO A 211 30.39 -10.87 13.53
C PRO A 211 30.37 -9.37 13.81
N LEU A 212 30.52 -8.98 15.08
CA LEU A 212 30.68 -7.57 15.43
C LEU A 212 32.04 -7.06 14.94
N ILE A 213 32.13 -5.75 14.66
CA ILE A 213 33.39 -5.14 14.20
C ILE A 213 34.31 -4.81 15.39
N ASP A 214 33.73 -4.46 16.53
CA ASP A 214 34.40 -3.96 17.74
C ASP A 214 34.42 -4.97 18.90
N ASP A 215 33.99 -6.21 18.66
CA ASP A 215 33.85 -7.27 19.67
C ASP A 215 34.12 -8.63 19.01
N ASP A 216 34.71 -9.56 19.76
CA ASP A 216 34.94 -10.93 19.28
C ASP A 216 33.65 -11.76 19.22
N ALA A 217 32.56 -11.25 19.82
CA ALA A 217 31.24 -11.86 19.78
C ALA A 217 30.51 -11.60 18.45
N SER A 218 29.61 -12.50 18.06
CA SER A 218 28.70 -12.33 16.93
C SER A 218 27.26 -12.07 17.38
N LEU A 219 26.50 -11.31 16.60
CA LEU A 219 25.04 -11.33 16.71
C LEU A 219 24.55 -12.64 16.07
N LEU A 220 23.71 -13.41 16.76
CA LEU A 220 23.12 -14.62 16.21
C LEU A 220 21.70 -14.32 15.74
N VAL A 221 21.47 -14.32 14.43
CA VAL A 221 20.13 -14.09 13.85
C VAL A 221 19.51 -15.38 13.35
N TRP A 222 18.18 -15.43 13.27
CA TRP A 222 17.44 -16.55 12.70
C TRP A 222 16.58 -16.08 11.53
N THR A 223 16.48 -16.90 10.48
CA THR A 223 15.56 -16.64 9.36
C THR A 223 15.07 -17.93 8.71
N THR A 224 13.85 -17.88 8.15
CA THR A 224 13.26 -18.91 7.29
C THR A 224 13.43 -18.64 5.79
N THR A 225 13.99 -17.47 5.44
CA THR A 225 14.16 -17.01 4.06
C THR A 225 15.62 -16.64 3.77
N PRO A 226 16.56 -17.62 3.73
CA PRO A 226 17.97 -17.35 3.46
C PRO A 226 18.23 -16.46 2.23
N TRP A 227 17.40 -16.58 1.19
CA TRP A 227 17.45 -15.75 -0.02
C TRP A 227 17.34 -14.23 0.21
N THR A 228 16.87 -13.78 1.38
CA THR A 228 16.82 -12.36 1.75
C THR A 228 18.14 -11.83 2.34
N LEU A 229 19.03 -12.72 2.83
CA LEU A 229 20.31 -12.38 3.46
C LEU A 229 21.26 -11.56 2.55
N PRO A 230 21.34 -11.81 1.23
CA PRO A 230 22.08 -10.94 0.30
C PRO A 230 21.67 -9.46 0.35
N SER A 231 20.43 -9.15 0.76
CA SER A 231 19.91 -7.79 0.91
C SER A 231 19.79 -7.36 2.38
N ASN A 232 20.53 -8.00 3.29
CA ASN A 232 20.60 -7.57 4.69
C ASN A 232 21.13 -6.13 4.78
N THR A 233 20.37 -5.27 5.45
CA THR A 233 20.75 -3.86 5.69
C THR A 233 21.01 -3.59 7.16
N PHE A 234 20.20 -4.18 8.06
CA PHE A 234 20.32 -3.99 9.51
C PHE A 234 20.11 -5.30 10.28
N CYS A 235 20.38 -5.25 11.58
CA CYS A 235 19.83 -6.20 12.55
C CYS A 235 18.97 -5.40 13.54
N ALA A 236 17.89 -5.97 14.03
CA ALA A 236 17.01 -5.31 14.98
C ALA A 236 16.93 -6.06 16.32
N VAL A 237 16.82 -5.29 17.40
CA VAL A 237 16.63 -5.75 18.77
C VAL A 237 15.54 -4.94 19.46
N HIS A 238 14.83 -5.56 20.40
CA HIS A 238 13.91 -4.82 21.24
C HIS A 238 14.72 -4.08 22.33
N PRO A 239 14.60 -2.75 22.47
CA PRO A 239 15.47 -1.97 23.34
C PRO A 239 15.31 -2.31 24.84
N GLU A 240 14.11 -2.73 25.25
CA GLU A 240 13.77 -3.04 26.65
C GLU A 240 14.01 -4.51 27.05
N LEU A 241 14.18 -5.42 26.10
CA LEU A 241 14.42 -6.84 26.40
C LEU A 241 15.85 -7.06 26.92
N ASP A 242 16.01 -8.13 27.69
CA ASP A 242 17.32 -8.57 28.19
C ASP A 242 17.97 -9.53 27.20
N TYR A 243 19.26 -9.29 26.93
CA TYR A 243 20.11 -10.08 26.05
C TYR A 243 21.29 -10.65 26.84
N ALA A 244 21.66 -11.88 26.52
CA ALA A 244 22.80 -12.57 27.09
C ALA A 244 23.92 -12.67 26.05
N ARG A 245 25.14 -12.34 26.48
CA ARG A 245 26.37 -12.75 25.80
C ARG A 245 26.68 -14.16 26.28
N VAL A 246 26.55 -15.13 25.41
CA VAL A 246 26.78 -16.55 25.70
C VAL A 246 28.05 -17.03 25.04
N ARG A 247 28.79 -17.92 25.69
CA ARG A 247 29.91 -18.66 25.12
C ARG A 247 29.47 -20.08 24.84
N GLU A 248 29.64 -20.54 23.61
CA GLU A 248 29.36 -21.92 23.24
C GLU A 248 30.50 -22.83 23.72
N SER A 249 30.16 -23.84 24.52
CA SER A 249 31.13 -24.61 25.31
C SER A 249 32.13 -25.42 24.47
N ALA A 250 31.79 -25.83 23.24
CA ALA A 250 32.62 -26.70 22.42
C ALA A 250 33.64 -25.93 21.54
N SER A 251 33.24 -24.76 21.04
CA SER A 251 34.00 -23.91 20.12
C SER A 251 34.65 -22.73 20.83
N GLY A 252 34.09 -22.30 21.98
CA GLY A 252 34.48 -21.08 22.66
C GLY A 252 34.00 -19.79 21.98
N GLU A 253 33.22 -19.90 20.89
CA GLU A 253 32.65 -18.74 20.20
C GLU A 253 31.61 -18.04 21.09
N GLU A 254 31.51 -16.72 20.98
CA GLU A 254 30.58 -15.93 21.78
C GLU A 254 29.48 -15.28 20.92
N PHE A 255 28.25 -15.29 21.44
CA PHE A 255 27.06 -14.82 20.73
C PHE A 255 26.21 -13.92 21.61
N TYR A 256 25.54 -12.93 21.00
CA TYR A 256 24.40 -12.26 21.63
C TYR A 256 23.10 -12.94 21.21
N ILE A 257 22.27 -13.28 22.20
CA ILE A 257 20.95 -13.90 22.08
C ILE A 257 20.02 -13.25 23.12
N ALA A 258 18.72 -13.12 22.86
CA ALA A 258 17.79 -12.72 23.91
C ALA A 258 17.85 -13.73 25.08
N ALA A 259 17.92 -13.22 26.31
CA ALA A 259 18.17 -14.05 27.50
C ALA A 259 17.11 -15.15 27.67
N ALA A 260 15.84 -14.86 27.35
CA ALA A 260 14.74 -15.81 27.38
C ALA A 260 14.85 -16.95 26.35
N LEU A 261 15.66 -16.77 25.30
CA LEU A 261 15.82 -17.72 24.19
C LEU A 261 17.10 -18.56 24.28
N VAL A 262 17.95 -18.34 25.28
CA VAL A 262 19.20 -19.12 25.46
C VAL A 262 18.91 -20.61 25.64
N GLU A 263 18.02 -20.97 26.58
CA GLU A 263 17.64 -22.37 26.83
C GLU A 263 16.91 -22.99 25.63
N PRO A 264 15.86 -22.38 25.04
CA PRO A 264 15.21 -22.90 23.83
C PRO A 264 16.16 -23.15 22.67
N ILE A 265 17.13 -22.25 22.44
CA ILE A 265 18.11 -22.42 21.37
C ILE A 265 19.10 -23.53 21.72
N ALA A 266 19.62 -23.59 22.95
CA ALA A 266 20.48 -24.68 23.41
C ALA A 266 19.82 -26.05 23.17
N GLU A 267 18.55 -26.18 23.56
CA GLU A 267 17.77 -27.40 23.36
C GLU A 267 17.55 -27.74 21.89
N LYS A 268 17.24 -26.74 21.06
CA LYS A 268 16.99 -26.94 19.62
C LYS A 268 18.27 -27.33 18.88
N THR A 269 19.36 -26.62 19.13
CA THR A 269 20.61 -26.80 18.41
C THR A 269 21.49 -27.91 19.00
N LYS A 270 21.18 -28.38 20.22
CA LYS A 270 22.01 -29.32 21.01
C LYS A 270 23.39 -28.77 21.33
N HIS A 271 23.50 -27.45 21.43
CA HIS A 271 24.69 -26.75 21.91
C HIS A 271 24.52 -26.36 23.38
N ASP A 272 25.65 -26.29 24.09
CA ASP A 272 25.70 -25.82 25.47
C ASP A 272 26.22 -24.39 25.51
N PHE A 273 25.53 -23.53 26.23
CA PHE A 273 25.80 -22.10 26.30
C PHE A 273 26.07 -21.66 27.74
N GLU A 274 27.26 -21.13 27.99
CA GLU A 274 27.62 -20.46 29.24
C GLU A 274 27.29 -18.96 29.12
N VAL A 275 26.45 -18.43 30.02
CA VAL A 275 26.19 -16.97 30.05
C VAL A 275 27.40 -16.25 30.64
N VAL A 276 28.07 -15.44 29.82
CA VAL A 276 29.27 -14.67 30.21
C VAL A 276 28.91 -13.27 30.70
N ALA A 277 27.89 -12.64 30.10
CA ALA A 277 27.40 -11.33 30.49
C ALA A 277 25.93 -11.16 30.08
N SER A 278 25.28 -10.13 30.63
CA SER A 278 23.93 -9.73 30.24
C SER A 278 23.85 -8.22 30.03
N CYS A 279 23.00 -7.79 29.11
CA CYS A 279 22.78 -6.39 28.77
C CYS A 279 21.33 -6.16 28.32
N LYS A 280 20.88 -4.91 28.32
CA LYS A 280 19.63 -4.52 27.67
C LYS A 280 19.83 -4.40 26.16
N GLY A 281 18.78 -4.63 25.38
CA GLY A 281 18.84 -4.47 23.91
C GLY A 281 19.29 -3.07 23.48
N SER A 282 18.92 -2.04 24.25
CA SER A 282 19.41 -0.66 24.07
C SER A 282 20.94 -0.51 24.10
N ALA A 283 21.67 -1.42 24.76
CA ALA A 283 23.14 -1.42 24.75
C ALA A 283 23.74 -2.00 23.46
N LEU A 284 22.96 -2.75 22.67
CA LEU A 284 23.38 -3.30 21.38
C LEU A 284 23.08 -2.32 20.23
N VAL A 285 22.12 -1.41 20.39
CA VAL A 285 21.74 -0.43 19.38
C VAL A 285 22.96 0.41 18.94
N GLY A 286 23.14 0.56 17.64
CA GLY A 286 24.26 1.27 17.03
C GLY A 286 25.52 0.44 16.82
N ARG A 287 25.67 -0.74 17.44
CA ARG A 287 26.85 -1.59 17.23
C ARG A 287 26.94 -2.04 15.76
N ARG A 288 28.15 -2.00 15.21
CA ARG A 288 28.43 -2.39 13.82
C ARG A 288 28.71 -3.88 13.71
N TYR A 289 28.27 -4.49 12.62
CA TYR A 289 28.53 -5.90 12.33
C TYR A 289 28.91 -6.09 10.85
N ARG A 290 29.50 -7.25 10.54
CA ARG A 290 29.74 -7.70 9.17
C ARG A 290 28.55 -8.50 8.65
N PRO A 291 27.93 -8.10 7.53
CA PRO A 291 26.80 -8.83 6.95
C PRO A 291 27.19 -10.23 6.46
N PRO A 292 26.21 -11.09 6.17
CA PRO A 292 26.47 -12.43 5.69
C PRO A 292 27.05 -12.43 4.26
N PHE A 293 26.80 -11.38 3.48
CA PHE A 293 27.28 -11.23 2.10
C PHE A 293 27.88 -9.84 1.89
N ASP A 294 28.94 -9.78 1.08
CA ASP A 294 29.70 -8.55 0.83
C ASP A 294 29.22 -7.76 -0.40
N PHE A 295 28.15 -8.22 -1.05
CA PHE A 295 27.64 -7.67 -2.32
C PHE A 295 27.43 -6.15 -2.31
N TYR A 296 26.87 -5.63 -1.21
CA TYR A 296 26.70 -4.19 -1.00
C TYR A 296 27.68 -3.61 0.03
N TYR A 297 28.20 -4.44 0.95
CA TYR A 297 29.06 -3.98 2.04
C TYR A 297 30.41 -3.48 1.54
N ALA A 298 31.00 -4.10 0.51
CA ALA A 298 32.27 -3.66 -0.07
C ALA A 298 32.24 -2.19 -0.56
N GLY A 299 31.08 -1.71 -1.01
CA GLY A 299 30.91 -0.34 -1.51
C GLY A 299 30.34 0.65 -0.50
N LEU A 300 29.61 0.18 0.52
CA LEU A 300 28.82 1.03 1.40
C LEU A 300 29.12 0.82 2.90
N GLY A 301 29.93 -0.17 3.27
CA GLY A 301 30.14 -0.61 4.65
C GLY A 301 30.64 0.49 5.58
N ASP A 302 31.44 1.42 5.07
CA ASP A 302 31.97 2.56 5.84
C ASP A 302 31.23 3.88 5.58
N ARG A 303 30.13 3.86 4.81
CA ARG A 303 29.40 5.07 4.46
C ARG A 303 28.65 5.63 5.66
N THR A 304 28.90 6.91 5.96
CA THR A 304 28.17 7.71 6.94
C THR A 304 27.34 8.78 6.24
N ALA A 305 26.35 9.32 6.95
CA ALA A 305 25.59 10.49 6.52
C ALA A 305 25.19 11.37 7.71
N ALA A 306 24.93 12.65 7.43
CA ALA A 306 24.59 13.63 8.44
C ALA A 306 23.19 13.39 9.03
N LEU A 307 23.11 13.43 10.36
CA LEU A 307 21.85 13.35 11.09
C LEU A 307 21.15 14.72 11.13
N ALA A 308 19.82 14.72 11.13
CA ALA A 308 19.00 15.93 11.22
C ALA A 308 19.20 16.69 12.54
N GLU A 309 19.49 15.96 13.63
CA GLU A 309 19.79 16.52 14.95
C GLU A 309 21.27 16.90 15.14
N GLY A 310 22.09 16.71 14.09
CA GLY A 310 23.53 16.97 14.10
C GLY A 310 24.38 15.72 14.36
N GLY A 311 25.60 15.73 13.84
CA GLY A 311 26.50 14.58 13.83
C GLY A 311 26.35 13.70 12.59
N GLU A 312 27.04 12.56 12.58
CA GLU A 312 26.96 11.56 11.53
C GLU A 312 26.74 10.18 12.13
N ASP A 313 26.06 9.31 11.39
CA ASP A 313 25.89 7.90 11.73
C ASP A 313 26.11 7.06 10.46
N PHE A 314 26.37 5.77 10.66
CA PHE A 314 26.47 4.83 9.55
C PHE A 314 25.10 4.57 8.93
N VAL A 315 25.08 4.50 7.60
CA VAL A 315 23.84 4.33 6.84
C VAL A 315 23.33 2.89 6.85
N ALA A 316 24.18 1.89 7.15
CA ALA A 316 23.81 0.47 7.13
C ALA A 316 24.72 -0.40 8.01
N TRP A 317 24.34 -1.66 8.21
CA TRP A 317 25.04 -2.70 8.97
C TRP A 317 25.37 -2.32 10.40
N ARG A 318 24.33 -1.84 11.09
CA ARG A 318 24.31 -1.61 12.53
C ARG A 318 23.03 -2.15 13.14
N VAL A 319 23.02 -2.28 14.46
CA VAL A 319 21.83 -2.70 15.20
C VAL A 319 20.84 -1.54 15.37
N LEU A 320 19.57 -1.78 15.07
CA LEU A 320 18.46 -0.85 15.27
C LEU A 320 17.56 -1.27 16.44
N ALA A 321 16.89 -0.30 17.06
CA ALA A 321 15.84 -0.55 18.03
C ALA A 321 14.51 -0.81 17.32
N ALA A 322 13.85 -1.91 17.65
CA ALA A 322 12.57 -2.31 17.07
C ALA A 322 11.65 -2.97 18.10
N ASP A 323 10.50 -2.36 18.34
CA ASP A 323 9.56 -2.81 19.37
C ASP A 323 8.72 -4.03 18.91
N PHE A 324 8.77 -4.38 17.62
CA PHE A 324 8.12 -5.57 17.08
C PHE A 324 8.91 -6.87 17.34
N VAL A 325 10.16 -6.78 17.81
CA VAL A 325 10.99 -7.95 18.09
C VAL A 325 10.51 -8.61 19.39
N THR A 326 10.07 -9.86 19.30
CA THR A 326 9.58 -10.63 20.46
C THR A 326 10.52 -11.79 20.82
N THR A 327 10.21 -12.48 21.91
CA THR A 327 10.92 -13.69 22.37
C THR A 327 10.13 -14.97 22.07
N ASP A 328 9.16 -14.94 21.16
CA ASP A 328 8.31 -16.09 20.85
C ASP A 328 8.98 -17.08 19.89
N SER A 329 9.94 -16.61 19.09
CA SER A 329 10.67 -17.42 18.11
C SER A 329 12.03 -16.82 17.76
N GLY A 330 12.88 -17.61 17.09
CA GLY A 330 14.20 -17.17 16.65
C GLY A 330 15.20 -16.99 17.78
N THR A 331 15.93 -15.87 17.75
CA THR A 331 17.02 -15.55 18.70
C THR A 331 16.76 -14.25 19.47
N GLY A 332 15.69 -13.53 19.15
CA GLY A 332 15.45 -12.16 19.61
C GLY A 332 16.35 -11.12 18.92
N LEU A 333 17.12 -11.53 17.90
CA LEU A 333 17.78 -10.64 16.96
C LEU A 333 17.26 -10.95 15.55
N VAL A 334 16.68 -9.96 14.90
CA VAL A 334 16.06 -10.11 13.58
C VAL A 334 16.99 -9.51 12.54
N HIS A 335 17.24 -10.24 11.45
CA HIS A 335 17.88 -9.66 10.29
C HIS A 335 16.85 -8.84 9.53
N GLU A 336 17.23 -7.62 9.15
CA GLU A 336 16.36 -6.74 8.39
C GLU A 336 16.76 -6.73 6.91
N ALA A 337 15.83 -7.08 6.03
CA ALA A 337 15.90 -6.86 4.59
C ALA A 337 14.69 -6.02 4.15
N PRO A 338 14.79 -4.68 4.24
CA PRO A 338 13.67 -3.77 3.97
C PRO A 338 12.99 -3.92 2.61
N ALA A 339 13.64 -4.53 1.60
CA ALA A 339 13.01 -4.83 0.33
C ALA A 339 11.95 -5.95 0.40
N PHE A 340 12.03 -6.82 1.40
CA PHE A 340 11.29 -8.08 1.45
C PHE A 340 10.44 -8.24 2.72
N GLY A 341 10.23 -7.15 3.47
CA GLY A 341 9.40 -7.12 4.67
C GLY A 341 8.73 -5.77 4.85
N GLU A 342 7.41 -5.74 5.03
CA GLU A 342 6.65 -4.49 5.31
C GLU A 342 7.13 -3.83 6.61
N VAL A 343 7.31 -4.62 7.66
CA VAL A 343 7.81 -4.16 8.97
C VAL A 343 9.27 -3.68 8.89
N ASP A 344 10.13 -4.42 8.19
CA ASP A 344 11.52 -4.03 7.91
C ASP A 344 11.58 -2.70 7.13
N PHE A 345 10.65 -2.50 6.18
CA PHE A 345 10.55 -1.28 5.40
C PHE A 345 10.08 -0.09 6.23
N GLU A 346 9.11 -0.29 7.13
CA GLU A 346 8.70 0.74 8.09
C GLU A 346 9.86 1.15 9.00
N LEU A 347 10.64 0.18 9.49
CA LEU A 347 11.86 0.45 10.27
C LEU A 347 12.88 1.25 9.45
N LEU A 348 13.09 0.91 8.18
CA LEU A 348 13.93 1.69 7.26
C LEU A 348 13.42 3.12 7.09
N GLN A 349 12.10 3.33 6.92
CA GLN A 349 11.52 4.67 6.77
C GLN A 349 11.70 5.52 8.04
N LYS A 350 11.49 4.91 9.21
CA LYS A 350 11.77 5.54 10.50
C LYS A 350 13.25 5.93 10.60
N GLU A 351 14.14 5.04 10.19
CA GLU A 351 15.58 5.31 10.21
C GLU A 351 15.98 6.42 9.23
N ARG A 352 15.44 6.43 8.01
CA ARG A 352 15.66 7.50 7.02
C ARG A 352 15.27 8.87 7.55
N SER A 353 14.23 8.97 8.36
CA SER A 353 13.80 10.25 8.95
C SER A 353 14.82 10.89 9.88
N ARG A 354 15.80 10.12 10.40
CA ARG A 354 16.89 10.63 11.25
C ARG A 354 17.97 11.37 10.45
N PHE A 355 18.07 11.14 9.15
CA PHE A 355 19.11 11.72 8.30
C PHE A 355 18.62 12.99 7.59
N VAL A 356 19.55 13.92 7.33
CA VAL A 356 19.28 15.12 6.53
C VAL A 356 18.92 14.75 5.10
N ASP A 357 19.73 13.88 4.50
CA ASP A 357 19.45 13.25 3.22
C ASP A 357 18.80 11.89 3.49
N ARG A 358 17.48 11.80 3.33
CA ARG A 358 16.71 10.57 3.55
C ARG A 358 17.11 9.45 2.59
N ASP A 359 17.65 9.79 1.42
CA ASP A 359 18.08 8.82 0.40
C ASP A 359 19.52 8.32 0.65
N ALA A 360 20.22 8.88 1.65
CA ALA A 360 21.53 8.38 2.05
C ALA A 360 21.50 6.94 2.57
N VAL A 361 20.37 6.51 3.16
CA VAL A 361 20.13 5.13 3.57
C VAL A 361 19.47 4.36 2.42
N PRO A 362 20.18 3.41 1.77
CA PRO A 362 19.69 2.75 0.57
C PRO A 362 18.64 1.67 0.88
N LEU A 363 17.74 1.43 -0.07
CA LEU A 363 16.91 0.23 -0.11
C LEU A 363 17.66 -0.83 -0.92
N LEU A 364 18.33 -1.77 -0.24
CA LEU A 364 19.08 -2.84 -0.91
C LEU A 364 18.11 -3.91 -1.41
N CYS A 365 18.20 -4.25 -2.70
CA CYS A 365 17.33 -5.26 -3.33
C CYS A 365 18.12 -6.03 -4.39
N ALA A 366 18.65 -7.18 -4.01
CA ALA A 366 19.43 -8.06 -4.88
C ALA A 366 18.57 -8.88 -5.86
N VAL A 367 17.25 -8.64 -5.90
CA VAL A 367 16.27 -9.46 -6.61
C VAL A 367 15.49 -8.56 -7.58
N GLY A 368 15.30 -9.04 -8.80
CA GLY A 368 14.52 -8.37 -9.84
C GLY A 368 13.01 -8.68 -9.74
N PRO A 369 12.17 -8.02 -10.56
CA PRO A 369 10.72 -8.23 -10.55
C PRO A 369 10.29 -9.62 -11.04
N ASP A 370 11.16 -10.37 -11.71
CA ASP A 370 10.98 -11.79 -12.05
C ASP A 370 11.33 -12.73 -10.87
N GLY A 371 11.68 -12.15 -9.72
CA GLY A 371 12.14 -12.80 -8.49
C GLY A 371 13.42 -13.61 -8.66
N ARG A 372 14.24 -13.24 -9.64
CA ARG A 372 15.59 -13.76 -9.82
C ARG A 372 16.62 -12.79 -9.29
N PHE A 373 17.76 -13.29 -8.82
CA PHE A 373 18.84 -12.40 -8.39
C PHE A 373 19.40 -11.57 -9.54
N THR A 374 19.72 -10.31 -9.26
CA THR A 374 20.29 -9.35 -10.21
C THR A 374 21.81 -9.49 -10.28
N SER A 375 22.42 -8.70 -11.17
CA SER A 375 23.88 -8.55 -11.30
C SER A 375 24.57 -7.93 -10.08
N ASP A 376 23.82 -7.48 -9.08
CA ASP A 376 24.37 -7.03 -7.80
C ASP A 376 24.93 -8.19 -6.98
N THR A 377 24.53 -9.43 -7.29
CA THR A 377 25.06 -10.65 -6.68
C THR A 377 26.20 -11.27 -7.47
N ASP A 378 26.87 -12.27 -6.90
CA ASP A 378 27.86 -13.04 -7.65
C ASP A 378 27.22 -14.02 -8.67
N ALA A 379 28.07 -14.55 -9.55
CA ALA A 379 27.68 -15.48 -10.61
C ALA A 379 27.04 -16.80 -10.12
N THR A 380 27.09 -17.09 -8.81
CA THR A 380 26.43 -18.29 -8.25
C THR A 380 24.94 -18.08 -7.98
N LEU A 381 24.53 -16.81 -7.81
CA LEU A 381 23.15 -16.41 -7.53
C LEU A 381 22.50 -15.72 -8.73
N GLU A 382 23.24 -14.90 -9.48
CA GLU A 382 22.71 -14.10 -10.60
C GLU A 382 21.83 -14.93 -11.55
N GLY A 383 20.63 -14.40 -11.83
CA GLY A 383 19.64 -15.03 -12.73
C GLY A 383 18.89 -16.22 -12.13
N ARG A 384 19.14 -16.61 -10.88
CA ARG A 384 18.45 -17.74 -10.24
C ARG A 384 17.24 -17.32 -9.44
N TRP A 385 16.20 -18.16 -9.45
CA TRP A 385 14.99 -17.96 -8.64
C TRP A 385 15.32 -18.02 -7.15
N VAL A 386 14.78 -17.10 -6.36
CA VAL A 386 15.12 -16.93 -4.94
C VAL A 386 14.96 -18.21 -4.10
N LYS A 387 13.85 -18.95 -4.22
CA LYS A 387 13.63 -20.19 -3.45
C LYS A 387 14.55 -21.34 -3.89
N GLU A 388 15.03 -21.35 -5.14
CA GLU A 388 16.01 -22.33 -5.60
C GLU A 388 17.41 -22.04 -5.05
N ALA A 389 17.71 -20.77 -4.75
CA ALA A 389 19.01 -20.33 -4.28
C ALA A 389 19.25 -20.57 -2.78
N ASP A 390 18.20 -20.81 -1.98
CA ASP A 390 18.30 -21.02 -0.53
C ASP A 390 19.33 -22.09 -0.15
N LYS A 391 19.40 -23.18 -0.94
CA LYS A 391 20.38 -24.27 -0.73
C LYS A 391 21.81 -23.82 -0.95
N ASP A 392 22.06 -23.00 -1.98
CA ASP A 392 23.40 -22.54 -2.33
C ASP A 392 23.87 -21.44 -1.38
N ILE A 393 22.96 -20.55 -0.97
CA ILE A 393 23.18 -19.56 0.08
C ILE A 393 23.56 -20.26 1.38
N THR A 394 22.79 -21.26 1.80
CA THR A 394 23.07 -22.01 3.04
C THR A 394 24.41 -22.75 2.96
N ARG A 395 24.73 -23.38 1.82
CA ARG A 395 26.04 -24.02 1.60
C ARG A 395 27.18 -23.02 1.70
N ASN A 396 27.04 -21.87 1.05
CA ASN A 396 28.04 -20.81 1.05
C ASN A 396 28.27 -20.23 2.46
N LEU A 397 27.22 -20.04 3.26
CA LEU A 397 27.33 -19.63 4.66
C LEU A 397 28.08 -20.66 5.49
N LYS A 398 27.84 -21.96 5.25
CA LYS A 398 28.53 -23.05 5.93
C LYS A 398 30.02 -23.09 5.59
N GLU A 399 30.37 -22.98 4.31
CA GLU A 399 31.76 -22.97 3.84
C GLU A 399 32.58 -21.81 4.42
N ARG A 400 31.91 -20.66 4.66
CA ARG A 400 32.52 -19.48 5.30
C ARG A 400 32.44 -19.48 6.82
N GLY A 401 31.89 -20.53 7.45
CA GLY A 401 31.75 -20.62 8.91
C GLY A 401 30.69 -19.69 9.52
N LEU A 402 29.87 -19.02 8.71
CA LEU A 402 28.84 -18.09 9.17
C LEU A 402 27.53 -18.80 9.55
N LEU A 403 27.30 -20.02 9.06
CA LEU A 403 26.13 -20.81 9.43
C LEU A 403 26.34 -21.46 10.81
N PHE A 404 25.55 -21.08 11.81
CA PHE A 404 25.59 -21.66 13.15
C PHE A 404 24.81 -22.97 13.21
N PHE A 405 23.57 -22.95 12.75
CA PHE A 405 22.68 -24.10 12.78
C PHE A 405 21.75 -24.07 11.57
N HIS A 406 21.36 -25.25 11.09
CA HIS A 406 20.44 -25.41 9.97
C HIS A 406 19.49 -26.57 10.25
N ASP A 407 18.21 -26.30 10.06
CA ASP A 407 17.11 -27.23 10.23
C ASP A 407 16.02 -26.94 9.18
N GLN A 408 14.93 -27.68 9.19
CA GLN A 408 13.72 -27.36 8.43
C GLN A 408 12.57 -27.07 9.40
N ILE A 409 11.69 -26.15 9.02
CA ILE A 409 10.49 -25.84 9.79
C ILE A 409 9.26 -25.94 8.90
N LEU A 410 8.18 -26.47 9.48
CA LEU A 410 6.85 -26.46 8.87
C LEU A 410 6.11 -25.22 9.34
N HIS A 411 5.65 -24.41 8.40
CA HIS A 411 4.87 -23.20 8.65
C HIS A 411 3.95 -22.87 7.47
N GLU A 412 2.95 -22.01 7.69
CA GLU A 412 2.10 -21.54 6.61
C GLU A 412 2.80 -20.45 5.79
N TYR A 413 2.86 -20.63 4.47
CA TYR A 413 3.44 -19.68 3.54
C TYR A 413 2.46 -19.38 2.39
N PRO A 414 2.38 -18.13 1.90
CA PRO A 414 1.41 -17.76 0.89
C PRO A 414 1.87 -18.11 -0.54
N PHE A 415 0.96 -18.69 -1.32
CA PHE A 415 1.11 -19.01 -2.74
C PHE A 415 0.11 -18.20 -3.58
N CYS A 416 0.37 -18.08 -4.88
CA CYS A 416 -0.58 -17.46 -5.80
C CYS A 416 -1.84 -18.33 -5.93
N TRP A 417 -3.02 -17.76 -5.64
CA TRP A 417 -4.29 -18.49 -5.80
C TRP A 417 -4.61 -18.88 -7.26
N ARG A 418 -3.95 -18.23 -8.23
CA ARG A 418 -4.11 -18.51 -9.68
C ARG A 418 -3.10 -19.54 -10.19
N ALA A 419 -2.00 -19.73 -9.46
CA ALA A 419 -0.91 -20.64 -9.80
C ALA A 419 -0.42 -21.29 -8.51
N GLU A 420 -1.07 -22.38 -8.12
CA GLU A 420 -0.96 -22.97 -6.78
C GLU A 420 0.48 -23.33 -6.39
N ASP A 421 1.34 -23.64 -7.37
CA ASP A 421 2.73 -24.03 -7.13
C ASP A 421 3.70 -22.85 -6.97
N ASP A 422 3.27 -21.62 -7.27
CA ASP A 422 4.12 -20.43 -7.25
C ASP A 422 4.06 -19.73 -5.88
N PRO A 423 5.16 -19.73 -5.11
CA PRO A 423 5.21 -19.01 -3.84
C PRO A 423 5.24 -17.50 -4.09
N LEU A 424 4.52 -16.74 -3.26
CA LEU A 424 4.62 -15.30 -3.27
C LEU A 424 5.89 -14.84 -2.54
N ILE A 425 6.41 -13.70 -2.94
CA ILE A 425 7.45 -12.99 -2.18
C ILE A 425 6.93 -11.62 -1.82
N GLN A 426 7.37 -11.07 -0.69
CA GLN A 426 7.26 -9.64 -0.50
C GLN A 426 8.32 -8.96 -1.37
N TYR A 427 7.95 -7.90 -2.07
CA TYR A 427 8.84 -7.24 -3.03
C TYR A 427 8.58 -5.73 -3.05
N PRO A 428 9.61 -4.87 -3.21
CA PRO A 428 9.42 -3.44 -3.25
C PRO A 428 8.99 -3.02 -4.65
N ARG A 429 7.75 -2.57 -4.81
CA ARG A 429 7.29 -1.96 -6.07
C ARG A 429 7.43 -0.46 -5.98
N GLU A 430 8.08 0.10 -6.99
CA GLU A 430 8.15 1.54 -7.17
C GLU A 430 6.75 2.09 -7.41
N SER A 431 6.38 3.14 -6.68
CA SER A 431 5.09 3.81 -6.81
C SER A 431 5.24 5.29 -6.50
N TRP A 432 4.25 6.07 -6.89
CA TRP A 432 4.13 7.47 -6.52
C TRP A 432 3.25 7.61 -5.29
N PHE A 433 3.70 8.41 -4.35
CA PHE A 433 3.07 8.63 -3.06
C PHE A 433 2.79 10.11 -2.85
N ILE A 434 1.72 10.39 -2.13
CA ILE A 434 1.44 11.73 -1.59
C ILE A 434 1.79 11.69 -0.09
N ARG A 435 2.61 12.64 0.36
CA ARG A 435 3.03 12.81 1.77
C ARG A 435 1.89 13.26 2.69
N THR A 436 0.89 12.40 2.89
CA THR A 436 -0.26 12.69 3.75
C THR A 436 0.09 12.62 5.24
N THR A 437 1.17 11.91 5.61
CA THR A 437 1.64 11.80 7.00
C THR A 437 2.07 13.15 7.59
N GLU A 438 2.57 14.08 6.79
CA GLU A 438 2.94 15.43 7.22
C GLU A 438 1.72 16.29 7.64
N PHE A 439 0.51 15.87 7.25
CA PHE A 439 -0.73 16.63 7.47
C PHE A 439 -1.72 15.90 8.40
N VAL A 440 -1.29 14.90 9.18
CA VAL A 440 -2.19 14.15 10.08
C VAL A 440 -2.88 15.06 11.08
N GLU A 441 -2.13 15.96 11.71
CA GLU A 441 -2.69 16.91 12.68
C GLU A 441 -3.70 17.87 12.04
N ASP A 442 -3.39 18.39 10.84
CA ASP A 442 -4.31 19.25 10.09
C ASP A 442 -5.59 18.50 9.67
N MET A 443 -5.45 17.26 9.21
CA MET A 443 -6.60 16.41 8.86
C MET A 443 -7.47 16.12 10.09
N LEU A 444 -6.87 15.86 11.25
CA LEU A 444 -7.59 15.66 12.52
C LEU A 444 -8.28 16.95 12.99
N ALA A 445 -7.61 18.09 12.88
CA ALA A 445 -8.18 19.40 13.22
C ALA A 445 -9.39 19.70 12.33
N ASN A 446 -9.25 19.58 11.01
CA ASN A 446 -10.34 19.76 10.06
C ASN A 446 -11.49 18.77 10.31
N ASN A 447 -11.18 17.51 10.62
CA ASN A 447 -12.20 16.50 10.94
C ASN A 447 -13.04 16.87 12.18
N ARG A 448 -12.43 17.52 13.18
CA ARG A 448 -13.15 17.98 14.39
C ARG A 448 -14.19 19.07 14.09
N GLU A 449 -13.96 19.87 13.05
CA GLU A 449 -14.90 20.92 12.61
C GLU A 449 -16.10 20.36 11.84
N ILE A 450 -16.01 19.13 11.32
CA ILE A 450 -17.07 18.50 10.54
C ILE A 450 -18.20 18.04 11.46
N HIS A 451 -19.44 18.38 11.10
CA HIS A 451 -20.63 17.87 11.78
C HIS A 451 -21.03 16.49 11.24
N TRP A 452 -20.49 15.44 11.87
CA TRP A 452 -20.77 14.04 11.54
C TRP A 452 -22.11 13.55 12.06
N LEU A 453 -22.79 12.74 11.25
CA LEU A 453 -24.02 12.06 11.64
C LEU A 453 -23.92 10.56 11.29
N PRO A 454 -23.86 9.66 12.30
CA PRO A 454 -23.81 9.94 13.73
C PRO A 454 -22.44 10.46 14.21
N GLU A 455 -22.44 11.23 15.30
CA GLU A 455 -21.25 11.97 15.78
C GLU A 455 -20.06 11.05 16.10
N HIS A 456 -20.31 9.85 16.65
CA HIS A 456 -19.24 8.91 17.02
C HIS A 456 -18.36 8.44 15.85
N ILE A 457 -18.76 8.68 14.59
CA ILE A 457 -17.91 8.39 13.42
C ILE A 457 -16.71 9.33 13.37
N ARG A 458 -16.87 10.59 13.79
CA ARG A 458 -15.85 11.64 13.79
C ARG A 458 -14.59 11.20 14.52
N ASP A 459 -14.74 10.87 15.80
CA ASP A 459 -13.64 10.50 16.69
C ASP A 459 -13.42 8.97 16.74
N GLY A 460 -14.39 8.19 16.22
CA GLY A 460 -14.33 6.74 16.16
C GLY A 460 -13.69 6.26 14.86
N ARG A 461 -14.51 5.78 13.92
CA ARG A 461 -14.01 5.09 12.72
C ARG A 461 -13.13 5.98 11.84
N PHE A 462 -13.52 7.24 11.61
CA PHE A 462 -12.79 8.12 10.71
C PHE A 462 -11.60 8.79 11.43
N GLY A 463 -11.77 9.23 12.67
CA GLY A 463 -10.69 9.79 13.50
C GLY A 463 -9.52 8.81 13.67
N LYS A 464 -9.80 7.57 14.08
CA LYS A 464 -8.76 6.52 14.20
C LYS A 464 -8.07 6.20 12.88
N PHE A 465 -8.81 6.26 11.76
CA PHE A 465 -8.23 6.06 10.43
C PHE A 465 -7.23 7.17 10.07
N LEU A 466 -7.52 8.42 10.45
CA LEU A 466 -6.60 9.55 10.25
C LEU A 466 -5.39 9.48 11.19
N GLU A 467 -5.58 9.05 12.45
CA GLU A 467 -4.49 8.86 13.43
C GLU A 467 -3.45 7.83 12.95
N SER A 468 -3.91 6.75 12.29
CA SER A 468 -3.05 5.71 11.74
C SER A 468 -2.73 5.93 10.25
N ASN A 469 -2.80 7.17 9.76
CA ASN A 469 -2.62 7.46 8.34
C ASN A 469 -1.16 7.16 7.91
N VAL A 470 -1.04 6.54 6.74
CA VAL A 470 0.23 6.32 6.03
C VAL A 470 0.22 7.09 4.72
N ASP A 471 1.40 7.34 4.15
CA ASP A 471 1.49 8.09 2.89
C ASP A 471 0.70 7.39 1.78
N TRP A 472 -0.09 8.17 1.05
CA TRP A 472 -1.06 7.63 0.12
C TRP A 472 -0.37 7.15 -1.16
N THR A 473 -0.36 5.83 -1.37
CA THR A 473 0.06 5.21 -2.64
C THR A 473 -0.91 5.58 -3.77
N LEU A 474 -0.49 6.49 -4.65
CA LEU A 474 -1.29 7.07 -5.72
C LEU A 474 -1.21 6.25 -7.02
N SER A 475 0.00 5.95 -7.52
CA SER A 475 0.13 5.39 -8.88
C SER A 475 -0.38 3.96 -8.98
N ARG A 476 -0.88 3.60 -10.16
CA ARG A 476 -1.31 2.25 -10.52
C ARG A 476 -0.78 1.92 -11.90
N GLU A 477 -0.27 0.72 -12.08
CA GLU A 477 0.22 0.22 -13.36
C GLU A 477 -0.94 -0.36 -14.18
N ARG A 478 -1.79 0.50 -14.73
CA ARG A 478 -3.03 0.17 -15.47
C ARG A 478 -3.16 1.06 -16.71
N TYR A 479 -4.13 0.78 -17.57
CA TYR A 479 -4.23 1.40 -18.89
C TYR A 479 -5.37 2.43 -19.01
N TRP A 480 -6.46 2.27 -18.26
CA TRP A 480 -7.63 3.15 -18.26
C TRP A 480 -7.74 3.96 -16.97
N GLY A 481 -7.22 5.18 -17.02
CA GLY A 481 -7.23 6.12 -15.90
C GLY A 481 -6.61 7.46 -16.28
N THR A 482 -6.63 8.41 -15.33
CA THR A 482 -5.90 9.66 -15.47
C THR A 482 -4.40 9.39 -15.44
N PRO A 483 -3.63 9.72 -16.49
CA PRO A 483 -2.19 9.55 -16.49
C PRO A 483 -1.54 10.44 -15.42
N LEU A 484 -0.44 9.97 -14.84
CA LEU A 484 0.40 10.79 -13.98
C LEU A 484 1.20 11.77 -14.86
N PRO A 485 1.08 13.09 -14.67
CA PRO A 485 1.64 14.04 -15.62
C PRO A 485 3.10 14.37 -15.31
N ILE A 486 3.94 13.35 -15.14
CA ILE A 486 5.36 13.53 -14.79
C ILE A 486 6.22 13.03 -15.94
N TRP A 487 7.04 13.92 -16.48
CA TRP A 487 8.04 13.62 -17.49
C TRP A 487 9.39 13.46 -16.83
N VAL A 488 10.11 12.42 -17.22
CA VAL A 488 11.45 12.12 -16.70
C VAL A 488 12.44 12.16 -17.86
N CYS A 489 13.51 12.92 -17.72
CA CYS A 489 14.59 12.98 -18.71
C CYS A 489 15.52 11.77 -18.55
N ASP A 490 15.50 10.82 -19.49
CA ASP A 490 16.33 9.60 -19.46
C ASP A 490 17.83 9.83 -19.26
N ARG A 491 18.33 11.00 -19.70
CA ARG A 491 19.77 11.35 -19.60
C ARG A 491 20.17 11.94 -18.26
N THR A 492 19.26 12.67 -17.61
CA THR A 492 19.60 13.49 -16.42
C THR A 492 18.84 13.05 -15.18
N GLY A 493 17.78 12.26 -15.32
CA GLY A 493 16.83 11.93 -14.26
C GLY A 493 15.96 13.11 -13.82
N HIS A 494 16.10 14.30 -14.45
CA HIS A 494 15.29 15.46 -14.12
C HIS A 494 13.81 15.15 -14.38
N MET A 495 12.97 15.52 -13.42
CA MET A 495 11.53 15.28 -13.44
C MET A 495 10.79 16.62 -13.51
N GLU A 496 9.78 16.70 -14.36
CA GLU A 496 8.92 17.87 -14.52
C GLU A 496 7.45 17.42 -14.50
N ALA A 497 6.61 18.12 -13.74
CA ALA A 497 5.17 17.87 -13.72
C ALA A 497 4.43 18.88 -14.62
N ILE A 498 3.57 18.38 -15.50
CA ILE A 498 2.81 19.20 -16.44
C ILE A 498 1.39 19.42 -15.92
N SER A 499 0.98 20.67 -15.74
CA SER A 499 -0.31 21.01 -15.13
C SER A 499 -1.49 21.08 -16.10
N SER A 500 -1.24 21.11 -17.42
CA SER A 500 -2.25 21.34 -18.45
C SER A 500 -1.86 20.77 -19.82
N TYR A 501 -2.84 20.62 -20.72
CA TYR A 501 -2.62 20.10 -22.08
C TYR A 501 -1.86 21.03 -23.02
#